data_AF-A0AAJ1HWL7-F1
#
_entry.id   AF-A0AAJ1HWL7-F1
#
_cell.length_a   1.000
_cell.length_b   1.000
_cell.length_c   1.000
_cell.angle_alpha   90.00
_cell.angle_beta   90.00
_cell.angle_gamma   90.00
#
_symmetry.space_group_name_H-M   'P 1'
#
loop_
_entity.id
_entity.type
_entity.pdbx_description
1 polymer ?
#
loop_
_entity_poly.entity_id
_entity_poly.type
_entity_poly.pdbx_seq_one_letter_code
_entity_poly.pdbx_strand_id
1 'polypeptide(L)'
;MKYAPVVFALAFLLSGCFQPLSVASLATDPSRLHTLRAQCRAGAHEGAFCAQVAQADLRRFLSGQAGPGEYQTLADLPPIPPSFDEPADAKEPGQEDSP
;
A
#
# COMPACT_ATOMS: atom_id res chain seq x y z
N MET A 1 -14.09 36.80 26.65
CA MET A 1 -13.70 35.37 26.72
C MET A 1 -14.84 34.44 26.25
N LYS A 2 -15.46 34.69 25.09
CA LYS A 2 -16.62 33.90 24.60
C LYS A 2 -16.25 32.90 23.48
N TYR A 3 -15.09 33.08 22.86
CA TYR A 3 -14.64 32.28 21.72
C TYR A 3 -13.76 31.09 22.12
N ALA A 4 -13.27 31.06 23.36
CA ALA A 4 -12.45 29.95 23.87
C ALA A 4 -13.07 28.55 23.67
N PRO A 5 -14.37 28.31 23.95
CA PRO A 5 -14.96 26.99 23.70
C PRO A 5 -15.10 26.67 22.22
N VAL A 6 -15.33 27.67 21.37
CA VAL A 6 -15.45 27.50 19.91
C VAL A 6 -14.08 27.16 19.31
N VAL A 7 -13.02 27.84 19.74
CA VAL A 7 -11.65 27.57 19.30
C VAL A 7 -11.19 26.19 19.77
N PHE A 8 -11.56 25.78 20.97
CA PHE A 8 -11.26 24.45 21.49
C PHE A 8 -12.00 23.34 20.72
N ALA A 9 -13.30 23.52 20.46
CA ALA A 9 -14.08 22.58 19.65
C ALA A 9 -13.53 22.46 18.22
N LEU A 10 -13.15 23.58 17.61
CA LEU A 10 -12.54 23.59 16.27
C LEU A 10 -11.18 22.87 16.27
N ALA A 11 -10.35 23.09 17.28
CA ALA A 11 -9.07 22.40 17.42
C ALA A 11 -9.23 20.88 17.58
N PHE A 12 -10.22 20.43 18.35
CA PHE A 12 -10.53 19.00 18.48
C PHE A 12 -11.05 18.39 17.18
N LEU A 13 -11.93 19.09 16.45
CA LEU A 13 -12.42 18.63 15.16
C LEU A 13 -11.30 18.53 14.12
N LEU A 14 -10.33 19.44 14.14
CA LEU A 14 -9.16 19.40 13.26
C LEU A 14 -8.16 18.30 13.65
N SER A 15 -8.03 18.00 14.95
CA SER A 15 -7.16 16.90 15.43
C SER A 15 -7.67 15.50 15.06
N GLY A 16 -8.97 15.35 14.81
CA GLY A 16 -9.60 14.10 14.39
C GLY A 16 -9.35 13.70 12.92
N CYS A 17 -8.81 14.60 12.10
CA CYS A 17 -8.52 14.30 10.69
C CYS A 17 -7.22 13.51 10.47
N PHE A 18 -6.40 13.29 11.51
CA PHE A 18 -5.15 12.55 11.37
C PHE A 18 -5.36 11.05 11.61
N GLN A 19 -6.16 10.41 10.76
CA GLN A 19 -6.23 8.95 10.72
C GLN A 19 -4.84 8.44 10.33
N PRO A 20 -4.22 7.53 11.10
CA PRO A 20 -2.93 6.96 10.72
C PRO A 20 -3.08 6.33 9.33
N LEU A 21 -2.14 6.63 8.43
CA LEU A 21 -2.16 6.11 7.08
C LEU A 21 -2.08 4.58 7.16
N SER A 22 -3.21 3.92 6.94
CA SER A 22 -3.26 2.46 6.95
C SER A 22 -3.08 1.93 5.53
N VAL A 23 -2.50 0.74 5.42
CA VAL A 23 -2.35 0.02 4.14
C VAL A 23 -3.69 -0.14 3.45
N ALA A 24 -4.75 -0.48 4.21
CA ALA A 24 -6.09 -0.68 3.68
C ALA A 24 -6.71 0.62 3.13
N SER A 25 -6.62 1.73 3.89
CA SER A 25 -7.14 3.02 3.44
C SER A 25 -6.39 3.58 2.23
N LEU A 26 -5.08 3.31 2.15
CA LEU A 26 -4.29 3.77 1.02
C LEU A 26 -4.56 2.94 -0.23
N ALA A 27 -4.80 1.62 -0.10
CA ALA A 27 -5.16 0.75 -1.22
C ALA A 27 -6.50 1.13 -1.88
N THR A 28 -7.41 1.79 -1.14
CA THR A 28 -8.69 2.28 -1.67
C THR A 28 -8.60 3.65 -2.37
N ASP A 29 -7.48 4.38 -2.24
CA ASP A 29 -7.27 5.69 -2.87
C ASP A 29 -6.15 5.63 -3.94
N PRO A 30 -6.50 5.37 -5.21
CA PRO A 30 -5.51 5.18 -6.29
C PRO A 30 -4.64 6.41 -6.54
N SER A 31 -5.24 7.59 -6.50
CA SER A 31 -4.56 8.85 -6.84
C SER A 31 -3.48 9.21 -5.82
N ARG A 32 -3.81 9.05 -4.54
CA ARG A 32 -2.88 9.28 -3.44
C ARG A 32 -1.78 8.22 -3.43
N LEU A 33 -2.15 6.96 -3.66
CA LEU A 33 -1.19 5.86 -3.74
C LEU A 33 -0.19 6.04 -4.90
N HIS A 34 -0.66 6.44 -6.09
CA HIS A 34 0.22 6.72 -7.23
C HIS A 34 1.23 7.84 -6.93
N THR A 35 0.75 8.93 -6.31
CA THR A 35 1.61 10.05 -5.91
C THR A 35 2.67 9.63 -4.89
N LEU A 36 2.30 8.86 -3.86
CA LEU A 36 3.24 8.38 -2.84
C LEU A 36 4.26 7.40 -3.42
N ARG A 37 3.88 6.56 -4.38
CA ARG A 37 4.84 5.69 -5.10
C ARG A 37 5.90 6.48 -5.84
N ALA A 38 5.50 7.53 -6.57
CA ALA A 38 6.44 8.41 -7.26
C ALA A 38 7.41 9.09 -6.28
N GLN A 39 6.90 9.55 -5.12
CA GLN A 39 7.72 10.16 -4.07
C GLN A 39 8.71 9.17 -3.45
N CYS A 40 8.29 7.92 -3.20
CA CYS A 40 9.18 6.87 -2.70
C CYS A 40 10.28 6.51 -3.71
N ARG A 41 9.96 6.44 -5.01
CA ARG A 41 10.98 6.25 -6.07
C ARG A 41 11.96 7.42 -6.16
N ALA A 42 11.49 8.63 -5.87
CA ALA A 42 12.33 9.83 -5.82
C ALA A 42 13.14 9.95 -4.51
N GLY A 43 13.01 9.02 -3.56
CA GLY A 43 13.74 9.06 -2.28
C GLY A 43 13.26 10.15 -1.31
N ALA A 44 12.01 10.61 -1.46
CA ALA A 44 11.45 11.68 -0.62
C ALA A 44 10.98 11.22 0.77
N HIS A 45 10.94 9.90 1.02
CA HIS A 45 10.46 9.31 2.27
C HIS A 45 11.37 8.18 2.75
N GLU A 46 11.30 7.89 4.05
CA GLU A 46 12.04 6.81 4.70
C GLU A 46 11.61 5.41 4.24
N GLY A 47 12.54 4.45 4.33
CA GLY A 47 12.34 3.08 3.85
C GLY A 47 11.13 2.36 4.45
N ALA A 48 10.87 2.53 5.76
CA ALA A 48 9.72 1.90 6.43
C ALA A 48 8.38 2.44 5.91
N PHE A 49 8.30 3.75 5.63
CA PHE A 49 7.11 4.34 5.01
C PHE A 49 6.93 3.83 3.59
N CYS A 50 8.00 3.77 2.80
CA CYS A 50 7.93 3.27 1.43
C CYS A 50 7.60 1.78 1.35
N ALA A 51 8.01 0.97 2.33
CA ALA A 51 7.57 -0.42 2.47
C ALA A 51 6.05 -0.51 2.70
N GLN A 52 5.48 0.37 3.52
CA GLN A 52 4.04 0.44 3.74
C GLN A 52 3.27 0.85 2.48
N VAL A 53 3.80 1.81 1.72
CA VAL A 53 3.24 2.23 0.42
C VAL A 53 3.29 1.07 -0.58
N ALA A 54 4.41 0.33 -0.66
CA ALA A 54 4.54 -0.85 -1.50
C ALA A 54 3.54 -1.95 -1.12
N GLN A 55 3.30 -2.16 0.17
CA GLN A 55 2.28 -3.12 0.64
C GLN A 55 0.86 -2.70 0.25
N ALA A 56 0.56 -1.40 0.31
CA ALA A 56 -0.75 -0.88 -0.13
C ALA A 56 -0.94 -1.04 -1.63
N ASP A 57 0.12 -0.83 -2.42
CA ASP A 57 0.12 -1.06 -3.86
C ASP A 57 -0.12 -2.52 -4.23
N LEU A 58 0.60 -3.43 -3.57
CA LEU A 58 0.40 -4.87 -3.76
C LEU A 58 -1.03 -5.29 -3.42
N ARG A 59 -1.58 -4.80 -2.29
CA ARG A 59 -2.96 -5.10 -1.89
C ARG A 59 -3.96 -4.61 -2.92
N ARG A 60 -3.74 -3.43 -3.50
CA ARG A 60 -4.60 -2.87 -4.55
C ARG A 60 -4.50 -3.67 -5.84
N PHE A 61 -3.30 -4.02 -6.26
CA PHE A 61 -3.08 -4.86 -7.43
C PHE A 61 -3.80 -6.21 -7.32
N LEU A 62 -3.69 -6.86 -6.15
CA LEU A 62 -4.32 -8.15 -5.88
C LEU A 62 -5.82 -8.09 -5.59
N SER A 63 -6.40 -6.90 -5.36
CA SER A 63 -7.84 -6.79 -5.09
C SER A 63 -8.72 -6.92 -6.34
N GLY A 64 -8.12 -6.81 -7.53
CA GLY A 64 -8.86 -6.78 -8.80
C GLY A 64 -9.69 -5.50 -9.01
N GLN A 65 -9.58 -4.51 -8.12
CA GLN A 65 -10.30 -3.22 -8.21
C GLN A 65 -9.52 -2.14 -8.98
N ALA A 66 -8.35 -2.49 -9.53
CA ALA A 66 -7.55 -1.58 -10.31
C ALA A 66 -8.21 -1.28 -11.66
N GLY A 67 -8.29 0.00 -12.01
CA GLY A 67 -8.74 0.43 -13.33
C GLY A 67 -7.69 0.18 -14.42
N PRO A 68 -8.09 0.21 -15.69
CA PRO A 68 -7.19 -0.04 -16.82
C PRO A 68 -6.05 0.98 -16.92
N GLY A 69 -6.16 2.15 -16.31
CA GLY A 69 -5.13 3.20 -16.34
C GLY A 69 -4.06 3.12 -15.26
N GLU A 70 -4.12 2.16 -14.33
CA GLU A 70 -3.30 2.21 -13.11
C GLU A 70 -1.96 1.46 -13.17
N TYR A 71 -1.93 0.37 -13.92
CA TYR A 71 -0.77 -0.53 -14.02
C TYR A 71 -0.43 -0.77 -15.50
N GLN A 72 -0.15 0.32 -16.22
CA GLN A 72 0.01 0.30 -17.68
C GLN A 72 1.39 -0.14 -18.14
N THR A 73 2.42 0.15 -17.34
CA THR A 73 3.80 -0.21 -17.65
C THR A 73 4.36 -1.17 -16.62
N LEU A 74 5.44 -1.87 -16.99
CA LEU A 74 6.14 -2.74 -16.05
C LEU A 74 6.66 -1.98 -14.81
N ALA A 75 7.02 -0.71 -14.98
CA ALA A 75 7.45 0.16 -13.90
C ALA A 75 6.29 0.60 -12.98
N ASP A 76 5.04 0.42 -13.39
CA ASP A 76 3.87 0.75 -12.57
C ASP A 76 3.46 -0.41 -11.66
N LEU A 77 3.91 -1.63 -11.94
CA LEU A 77 3.61 -2.82 -11.14
C LEU A 77 4.22 -2.73 -9.75
N PRO A 78 3.53 -3.25 -8.71
CA PRO A 78 4.12 -3.38 -7.38
C PRO A 78 5.36 -4.29 -7.44
N PRO A 79 6.38 -4.04 -6.59
CA PRO A 79 7.57 -4.88 -6.53
C PRO A 79 7.21 -6.30 -6.10
N ILE A 80 7.97 -7.28 -6.61
CA ILE A 80 7.80 -8.68 -6.22
C ILE A 80 8.14 -8.82 -4.73
N PRO A 81 7.26 -9.44 -3.91
CA PRO A 81 7.55 -9.68 -2.51
C PRO A 81 8.71 -10.65 -2.34
N PRO A 82 9.59 -10.47 -1.33
CA PRO A 82 10.73 -11.34 -1.11
C PRO A 82 10.35 -12.80 -0.82
N SER A 83 9.12 -13.06 -0.38
CA SER A 83 8.59 -14.43 -0.18
C SER A 83 8.52 -15.25 -1.47
N PHE A 84 8.62 -14.63 -2.65
CA PHE A 84 8.66 -15.32 -3.93
C PHE A 84 10.08 -15.79 -4.31
N ASP A 85 11.11 -15.22 -3.69
CA ASP A 85 12.51 -15.60 -3.92
C ASP A 85 12.93 -16.78 -3.04
N GLU A 86 12.14 -17.12 -2.02
CA GLU A 86 12.39 -18.28 -1.17
C GLU A 86 12.12 -19.57 -1.96
N PRO A 87 13.06 -20.54 -1.95
CA PRO A 87 12.76 -21.84 -2.51
C PRO A 87 11.55 -22.40 -1.78
N ALA A 88 10.44 -22.62 -2.50
CA ALA A 88 9.37 -23.46 -1.99
C ALA A 88 10.04 -24.78 -1.63
N ASP A 89 10.05 -25.17 -0.35
CA ASP A 89 10.59 -26.44 0.09
C ASP A 89 9.98 -27.55 -0.77
N ALA A 90 10.70 -27.94 -1.82
CA ALA A 90 10.29 -28.95 -2.76
C ALA A 90 10.45 -30.26 -2.01
N LYS A 91 9.40 -30.62 -1.27
CA LYS A 91 9.21 -31.98 -0.85
C LYS A 91 8.87 -32.81 -2.10
N GLU A 92 9.86 -33.17 -2.88
CA GLU A 92 9.77 -34.37 -3.72
C GLU A 92 9.98 -35.62 -2.84
N PRO A 93 9.51 -36.83 -3.21
CA PRO A 93 8.85 -37.24 -4.47
C PRO A 93 7.50 -37.97 -4.24
N GLY A 94 6.51 -37.70 -5.09
CA GLY A 94 5.23 -38.41 -5.11
C GLY A 94 5.01 -39.11 -6.44
N GLN A 95 5.65 -40.28 -6.59
CA GLN A 95 5.35 -41.38 -7.52
C GLN A 95 4.14 -41.17 -8.44
N GLU A 96 4.39 -40.96 -9.73
CA GLU A 96 3.39 -41.17 -10.78
C GLU A 96 3.07 -42.68 -10.82
N ASP A 97 1.92 -43.06 -10.25
CA ASP A 97 1.31 -44.37 -10.43
C ASP A 97 0.75 -44.41 -11.86
N SER A 98 1.49 -45.03 -12.78
CA SER A 98 1.03 -45.30 -14.14
C SER A 98 0.40 -46.69 -14.19
N PRO A 99 -0.87 -46.84 -14.60
CA PRO A 99 -1.42 -48.13 -15.00
C PRO A 99 -0.81 -48.62 -16.32
#